data_AF-A0A8T4SST9-F1
#
_entry.id   AF-A0A8T4SST9-F1
#
_cell.length_a   1.000
_cell.length_b   1.000
_cell.length_c   1.000
_cell.angle_alpha   90.00
_cell.angle_beta   90.00
_cell.angle_gamma   90.00
#
_symmetry.space_group_name_H-M   'P 1'
#
loop_
_entity.id
_entity.type
_entity.pdbx_description
1 polymer ?
#
loop_
_entity_poly.entity_id
_entity_poly.type
_entity_poly.pdbx_seq_one_letter_code
_entity_poly.pdbx_strand_id
1 'polypeptide(L)' 'MKPKEIRHTKQGTKVIWSLPEFEVQEHRLITYNIRAKLNILGSFKLPRAEAHYGKRSGKKGKAYSNFLTLE' A
#
# COMPACT_ATOMS: atom_id res chain seq x y z
N MET A 1 2.72 8.43 -10.30
CA MET A 1 3.63 8.72 -9.17
C MET A 1 4.52 7.50 -8.92
N LYS A 2 5.84 7.65 -8.84
CA LYS A 2 6.76 6.51 -8.64
C LYS A 2 6.92 6.18 -7.15
N PRO A 3 7.10 4.91 -6.76
CA PRO A 3 7.42 4.57 -5.39
C PRO A 3 8.78 5.14 -5.00
N LYS A 4 8.93 5.52 -3.72
CA LYS A 4 10.21 5.95 -3.17
C LYS A 4 11.16 4.77 -3.01
N GLU A 5 10.60 3.62 -2.62
CA GLU A 5 11.38 2.42 -2.35
C GLU A 5 10.58 1.17 -2.71
N ILE A 6 11.27 0.17 -3.27
CA ILE A 6 10.78 -1.19 -3.43
C ILE A 6 11.72 -2.09 -2.64
N ARG A 7 11.20 -2.72 -1.59
CA ARG A 7 11.99 -3.54 -0.67
C ARG A 7 11.50 -4.98 -0.69
N HIS A 8 12.40 -5.90 -1.00
CA HIS A 8 12.14 -7.32 -0.88
C HIS A 8 12.38 -7.76 0.57
N THR A 9 11.36 -8.32 1.22
CA THR A 9 11.42 -8.87 2.57
C THR A 9 11.05 -10.36 2.55
N LYS A 10 11.28 -11.05 3.67
CA LYS A 10 10.88 -12.45 3.82
C LYS A 10 9.35 -12.66 3.66
N GLN A 11 8.54 -11.65 3.95
CA GLN A 11 7.07 -11.71 3.80
C GLN A 11 6.58 -11.30 2.39
N GLY A 12 7.48 -10.93 1.49
CA GLY A 12 7.13 -10.49 0.13
C GLY A 12 7.77 -9.15 -0.25
N THR A 13 7.25 -8.53 -1.30
CA THR A 13 7.77 -7.24 -1.78
C THR A 13 6.93 -6.10 -1.23
N LYS A 14 7.57 -5.16 -0.53
CA LYS A 14 6.96 -3.92 -0.06
C LYS A 14 7.24 -2.81 -1.05
N VAL A 15 6.19 -2.19 -1.57
CA VAL A 15 6.27 -0.98 -2.38
C VAL A 15 5.86 0.19 -1.50
N ILE A 16 6.77 1.15 -1.30
CA ILE A 16 6.62 2.24 -0.34
C ILE A 16 6.58 3.57 -1.09
N TRP A 17 5.51 4.32 -0.86
CA TRP A 17 5.39 5.70 -1.30
C TRP A 17 5.59 6.64 -0.11
N SER A 18 6.37 7.69 -0.32
CA SER A 18 6.46 8.81 0.62
C SER A 18 5.61 9.93 0.06
N LEU A 19 4.49 10.18 0.73
CA LEU A 19 3.55 11.21 0.34
C LEU A 19 3.84 12.47 1.15
N PRO A 20 3.91 13.66 0.51
CA PRO A 20 3.91 14.92 1.23
C PRO A 20 2.56 15.13 1.94
N GLU A 21 2.48 16.20 2.72
CA GLU A 21 1.24 16.62 3.36
C GLU A 21 0.12 16.81 2.31
N PHE A 22 -1.10 16.49 2.73
CA PHE A 22 -2.31 16.60 1.93
C PHE A 22 -3.08 17.83 2.38
N GLU A 23 -3.59 18.60 1.42
CA GLU A 23 -4.59 19.61 1.70
C GLU A 23 -5.94 18.97 2.06
N VAL A 24 -6.79 19.69 2.79
CA VAL A 24 -8.05 19.16 3.38
C VAL A 24 -9.04 18.58 2.34
N GLN A 25 -8.87 18.89 1.06
CA GLN A 25 -9.70 18.39 -0.04
C GLN A 25 -8.89 17.70 -1.14
N GLU A 26 -7.62 17.41 -0.88
CA GLU A 26 -6.77 16.76 -1.85
C GLU A 26 -7.01 15.25 -1.87
N HIS A 27 -7.30 14.72 -3.06
CA HIS A 27 -7.37 13.30 -3.32
C HIS A 27 -6.27 12.89 -4.28
N ARG A 28 -5.52 11.83 -3.94
CA ARG A 28 -4.52 11.23 -4.83
C ARG A 28 -4.85 9.79 -5.10
N LEU A 29 -4.85 9.41 -6.37
CA LEU A 29 -5.00 8.03 -6.82
C LEU A 29 -3.63 7.46 -7.20
N ILE A 30 -3.25 6.36 -6.58
CA ILE A 30 -2.03 5.62 -6.91
C ILE A 30 -2.44 4.35 -7.66
N THR A 31 -2.14 4.32 -8.95
CA THR A 31 -2.37 3.15 -9.81
C THR A 31 -1.04 2.47 -10.11
N TYR A 32 -1.01 1.15 -9.98
CA TYR A 32 0.15 0.32 -10.28
C TYR A 32 -0.30 -1.05 -10.79
N ASN A 33 0.49 -1.63 -11.67
CA ASN A 33 0.24 -2.97 -12.21
C ASN A 33 1.03 -4.00 -11.39
N ILE A 34 0.33 -5.01 -10.89
CA ILE A 34 0.94 -6.16 -10.21
C ILE A 34 0.78 -7.37 -11.14
N ARG A 35 1.84 -8.18 -11.24
CA ARG A 35 1.79 -9.47 -11.93
C ARG A 35 2.35 -10.56 -11.03
N ALA A 36 1.64 -11.67 -10.95
CA ALA A 36 2.14 -12.87 -10.29
C ALA A 36 3.26 -13.50 -11.14
N LYS A 37 4.34 -13.95 -10.50
CA LYS A 37 5.42 -14.68 -11.19
C LYS A 37 4.99 -16.10 -11.60
N LEU A 38 4.06 -16.68 -10.84
CA LEU A 38 3.47 -17.99 -11.08
C LEU A 38 1.98 -17.82 -11.38
N ASN A 39 1.41 -18.79 -12.10
CA ASN A 39 -0.02 -18.85 -12.29
C ASN A 39 -0.70 -19.13 -10.95
N ILE A 40 -1.70 -18.33 -10.62
CA ILE A 40 -2.53 -18.51 -9.43
C ILE A 40 -3.66 -19.47 -9.81
N LEU A 41 -3.82 -20.54 -9.03
CA LEU A 41 -4.95 -21.45 -9.16
C LEU A 41 -5.93 -21.19 -8.00
N GLY A 42 -7.18 -20.87 -8.34
CA GLY A 42 -8.21 -20.50 -7.37
C GLY A 42 -8.10 -19.07 -6.85
N SER A 43 -8.81 -18.77 -5.77
CA SER A 43 -8.92 -17.41 -5.23
C SER A 43 -7.65 -16.93 -4.54
N PHE A 44 -7.28 -15.67 -4.74
CA PHE A 44 -6.12 -15.05 -4.10
C PHE A 44 -6.48 -13.79 -3.32
N LYS A 45 -6.17 -13.78 -2.02
CA LYS A 45 -6.38 -12.64 -1.15
C LYS A 45 -5.15 -11.74 -1.11
N LEU A 46 -5.32 -10.48 -1.49
CA LEU A 46 -4.24 -9.50 -1.48
C LEU A 46 -3.90 -9.05 -0.05
N PRO A 47 -2.61 -8.80 0.25
CA PRO A 47 -2.22 -8.11 1.47
C PRO A 47 -2.87 -6.72 1.56
N ARG A 48 -3.25 -6.30 2.78
CA ARG A 48 -3.77 -4.95 3.01
C ARG A 48 -2.66 -3.91 2.86
N ALA A 49 -2.96 -2.79 2.21
CA ALA A 49 -2.10 -1.63 2.25
C ALA A 49 -2.16 -0.98 3.64
N GLU A 50 -1.02 -0.48 4.12
CA GLU A 50 -0.88 0.21 5.41
C GLU A 50 -0.41 1.65 5.17
N ALA A 51 -1.16 2.61 5.69
CA ALA A 51 -0.79 4.02 5.69
C ALA A 51 -0.29 4.43 7.07
N HIS A 52 0.93 4.99 7.14
CA HIS A 52 1.51 5.54 8.36
C HIS A 52 1.51 7.06 8.27
N TYR A 53 1.01 7.73 9.31
CA TYR A 53 0.92 9.19 9.35
C TYR A 53 1.22 9.73 10.75
N GLY A 54 1.66 10.99 10.83
CA GLY A 54 1.83 11.67 12.12
C GLY A 54 0.48 12.09 12.70
N LYS A 55 0.29 11.92 14.01
CA LYS A 55 -0.83 12.52 14.74
C LYS A 55 -0.37 13.78 15.46
N ARG A 56 -1.29 14.72 15.73
CA ARG A 56 -1.03 15.97 16.47
C ARG A 56 -0.37 15.75 17.85
N SER A 57 -0.56 14.59 18.47
CA SER A 57 0.07 14.22 19.75
C SER A 57 1.52 13.70 19.63
N GLY A 58 2.14 13.78 18.45
CA GLY A 58 3.48 13.24 18.18
C GLY A 58 3.52 11.72 17.98
N LYS A 59 2.40 11.02 18.19
CA LYS A 59 2.29 9.57 17.97
C LYS A 59 2.13 9.24 16.48
N LYS A 60 2.61 8.07 16.06
CA LYS A 60 2.38 7.54 14.69
C LYS A 60 1.01 6.85 14.62
N GLY A 61 0.18 7.29 13.68
CA GLY A 61 -1.06 6.64 13.29
C GLY A 61 -0.85 5.60 12.21
N LYS A 62 -1.74 4.61 12.18
CA LYS A 62 -1.80 3.56 11.16
C LYS A 62 -3.24 3.41 10.68
N ALA A 63 -3.43 3.23 9.39
CA ALA A 63 -4.69 2.87 8.78
C ALA A 63 -4.47 1.75 7.75
N TYR A 64 -5.50 0.94 7.51
CA TYR A 64 -5.42 -0.21 6.63
C TYR A 64 -6.50 -0.14 5.55
N SER A 65 -6.15 -0.50 4.30
CA SER A 65 -7.11 -0.61 3.19
C SER A 65 -8.15 -1.71 3.42
N ASN A 66 -9.20 -1.80 2.63
CA ASN A 66 -10.08 -2.97 2.66
C ASN A 66 -9.35 -4.24 2.21
N PHE A 67 -9.92 -5.41 2.55
CA PHE A 67 -9.47 -6.67 1.98
C PHE A 67 -9.99 -6.79 0.55
N LEU A 68 -9.16 -7.33 -0.34
CA LEU A 68 -9.52 -7.63 -1.72
C LEU A 68 -9.15 -9.08 -2.01
N THR A 69 -10.13 -9.85 -2.46
CA THR A 69 -9.96 -11.21 -2.97
C THR A 69 -10.18 -11.15 -4.47
N LEU A 70 -9.25 -11.73 -5.22
CA LEU A 70 -9.38 -11.95 -6.65
C LEU A 70 -9.85 -13.40 -6.87
N GLU A 71 -10.86 -13.58 -7.71
CA GLU A 71 -11.40 -14.88 -8.12
C GLU A 71 -10.79 -15.35 -9.45
#